data_AF-A0A2N6QMD5-F1
#
_entry.id   AF-A0A2N6QMD5-F1
#
_cell.length_a   1.000
_cell.length_b   1.000
_cell.length_c   1.000
_cell.angle_alpha   90.00
_cell.angle_beta   90.00
_cell.angle_gamma   90.00
#
_symmetry.space_group_name_H-M   'P 1'
#
loop_
_entity.id
_entity.type
_entity.pdbx_description
1 polymer ?
#
loop_
_entity_poly.entity_id
_entity_poly.type
_entity_poly.pdbx_seq_one_letter_code
_entity_poly.pdbx_strand_id
1 'polypeptide(L)'
;METKKLIEEVLLDLGNNKSLTDVSSKIQIIVRLLGDEKLKSWYTCEFITGYNDHELPKYRISSAVEIKANYIVPQGFGAWTFSGQSVPVANLGLEKYKEIMTVRFYDTISAIIEFSKHPEDLCMSLSPYEQVLVQKVLGEAHIQNVHKVLSPSTYQTIIDNVQGRIIDMFMDLNERVFSEELDLKSNSAKKEIHQVITNNITAGIVQTGPGTIEANNATIAAKIEQSPSADVIAKLNSLADEIERVAKDADEEFSGISRELIDIRTELSKSQPNSSFLKKSFKALTWGATVSCKSTIEELVKKAIEYLS
;
A
#
# COMPACT_ATOMS: atom_id res chain seq x y z
N MET A 1 5.48 9.72 25.60
CA MET A 1 4.78 8.55 26.19
C MET A 1 3.33 8.45 25.69
N GLU A 2 2.55 9.55 25.65
CA GLU A 2 1.16 9.52 25.13
C GLU A 2 1.06 9.25 23.62
N THR A 3 1.92 9.84 22.79
CA THR A 3 1.88 9.64 21.32
C THR A 3 2.20 8.20 20.89
N LYS A 4 3.15 7.53 21.57
CA LYS A 4 3.51 6.13 21.31
C LYS A 4 2.33 5.20 21.56
N LYS A 5 1.70 5.36 22.73
CA LYS A 5 0.50 4.59 23.10
C LYS A 5 -0.64 4.80 22.10
N LEU A 6 -0.83 6.03 21.64
CA LEU A 6 -1.86 6.34 20.64
C LEU A 6 -1.58 5.70 19.28
N ILE A 7 -0.32 5.63 18.86
CA ILE A 7 0.12 4.92 17.64
C ILE A 7 -0.13 3.42 17.79
N GLU A 8 0.27 2.81 18.91
CA GLU A 8 0.04 1.38 19.19
C GLU A 8 -1.46 1.05 19.21
N GLU A 9 -2.31 1.92 19.78
CA GLU A 9 -3.76 1.76 19.73
C GLU A 9 -4.32 1.83 18.30
N VAL A 10 -3.82 2.73 17.45
CA VAL A 10 -4.26 2.78 16.04
C VAL A 10 -3.81 1.53 15.28
N LEU A 11 -2.60 1.04 15.52
CA LEU A 11 -2.12 -0.21 14.91
C LEU A 11 -2.96 -1.42 15.34
N LEU A 12 -3.32 -1.51 16.62
CA LEU A 12 -4.23 -2.55 17.13
C LEU A 12 -5.64 -2.40 16.55
N ASP A 13 -6.15 -1.18 16.45
CA ASP A 13 -7.48 -0.91 15.89
C ASP A 13 -7.55 -1.30 14.40
N LEU A 14 -6.52 -0.96 13.62
CA LEU A 14 -6.41 -1.34 12.21
C LEU A 14 -6.18 -2.85 12.03
N GLY A 15 -5.39 -3.48 12.90
CA GLY A 15 -5.18 -4.94 12.91
C GLY A 15 -6.45 -5.72 13.25
N ASN A 16 -7.38 -5.12 13.99
CA ASN A 16 -8.70 -5.68 14.31
C ASN A 16 -9.77 -5.34 13.26
N ASN A 17 -9.38 -4.95 12.04
CA ASN A 17 -10.28 -4.61 10.93
C ASN A 17 -11.26 -3.47 11.22
N LYS A 18 -10.92 -2.52 12.10
CA LYS A 18 -11.70 -1.28 12.22
C LYS A 18 -11.48 -0.41 10.98
N SER A 19 -12.51 0.36 10.61
CA SER A 19 -12.45 1.18 9.41
C SER A 19 -11.53 2.39 9.58
N LEU A 20 -10.95 2.89 8.49
CA LEU A 20 -10.15 4.12 8.50
C LEU A 20 -10.93 5.33 9.05
N THR A 21 -12.24 5.34 8.89
CA THR A 21 -13.12 6.37 9.46
C THR A 21 -13.15 6.33 10.99
N ASP A 22 -13.10 5.14 11.60
CA ASP A 22 -13.16 4.97 13.06
C ASP A 22 -11.86 5.43 13.73
N VAL A 23 -10.72 5.23 13.08
CA VAL A 23 -9.40 5.63 13.61
C VAL A 23 -8.98 7.04 13.19
N SER A 24 -9.73 7.70 12.29
CA SER A 24 -9.39 9.00 11.71
C SER A 24 -9.10 10.09 12.74
N SER A 25 -9.90 10.16 13.82
CA SER A 25 -9.72 11.11 14.92
C SER A 25 -8.41 10.88 15.69
N LYS A 26 -8.04 9.62 15.94
CA LYS A 26 -6.78 9.28 16.59
C LYS A 26 -5.60 9.65 15.71
N ILE A 27 -5.68 9.35 14.41
CA ILE A 27 -4.68 9.76 13.42
C ILE A 27 -4.54 11.29 13.42
N GLN A 28 -5.64 12.05 13.43
CA GLN A 28 -5.58 13.52 13.48
C GLN A 28 -4.79 14.04 14.68
N ILE A 29 -5.02 13.44 15.86
CA ILE A 29 -4.30 13.80 17.08
C ILE A 29 -2.81 13.49 16.92
N ILE A 30 -2.45 12.31 16.40
CA ILE A 30 -1.04 11.93 16.14
C ILE A 30 -0.38 12.93 15.18
N VAL A 31 -1.04 13.26 14.06
CA VAL A 31 -0.54 14.22 13.06
C VAL A 31 -0.24 15.58 13.71
N ARG A 32 -1.14 16.08 14.58
CA ARG A 32 -0.94 17.34 15.31
C ARG A 32 0.20 17.26 16.32
N LEU A 33 0.38 16.12 17.00
CA LEU A 33 1.44 15.91 17.98
C LEU A 33 2.82 15.79 17.33
N LEU A 34 2.92 15.17 16.15
CA LEU A 34 4.17 15.05 15.40
C LEU A 34 4.61 16.39 14.79
N GLY A 35 3.67 17.28 14.48
CA GLY A 35 3.96 18.66 14.03
C GLY A 35 4.67 18.75 12.68
N ASP A 36 4.59 17.71 11.86
CA ASP A 36 5.17 17.68 10.52
C ASP A 36 4.19 18.23 9.47
N GLU A 37 4.61 19.26 8.74
CA GLU A 37 3.75 19.93 7.76
C GLU A 37 3.41 19.05 6.55
N LYS A 38 4.28 18.13 6.16
CA LYS A 38 4.04 17.23 5.02
C LYS A 38 2.99 16.18 5.36
N LEU A 39 3.09 15.58 6.54
CA LEU A 39 2.07 14.67 7.06
C LEU A 39 0.72 15.36 7.25
N LYS A 40 0.74 16.59 7.78
CA LYS A 40 -0.48 17.40 7.94
C LYS A 40 -1.13 17.72 6.59
N SER A 41 -0.34 18.09 5.58
CA SER A 41 -0.84 18.33 4.22
C SER A 41 -1.45 17.06 3.63
N TRP A 42 -0.75 15.93 3.71
CA TRP A 42 -1.24 14.64 3.22
C TRP A 42 -2.54 14.22 3.92
N TYR A 43 -2.58 14.28 5.26
CA TYR A 43 -3.78 13.96 6.03
C TYR A 43 -4.97 14.85 5.66
N THR A 44 -4.73 16.14 5.46
CA THR A 44 -5.79 17.08 5.06
C THR A 44 -6.37 16.71 3.69
N CYS A 45 -5.52 16.36 2.73
CA CYS A 45 -5.96 15.92 1.40
C CYS A 45 -6.71 14.59 1.47
N GLU A 46 -6.20 13.59 2.20
CA GLU A 46 -6.79 12.25 2.27
C GLU A 46 -8.11 12.21 3.03
N PHE A 47 -8.21 12.91 4.18
CA PHE A 47 -9.33 12.75 5.11
C PHE A 47 -10.30 13.93 5.16
N ILE A 48 -9.87 15.15 4.85
CA ILE A 48 -10.68 16.37 5.09
C ILE A 48 -11.22 16.97 3.79
N THR A 49 -10.34 17.37 2.88
CA THR A 49 -10.71 18.24 1.74
C THR A 49 -10.76 17.52 0.40
N GLY A 50 -10.10 16.37 0.27
CA GLY A 50 -9.82 15.77 -1.02
C GLY A 50 -8.66 16.47 -1.75
N TYR A 51 -8.37 16.01 -2.97
CA TYR A 51 -7.22 16.41 -3.80
C TYR A 51 -7.53 17.52 -4.82
N ASN A 52 -8.30 18.55 -4.45
CA ASN A 52 -8.81 19.53 -5.43
C ASN A 52 -7.72 20.34 -6.15
N ASP A 53 -6.63 20.70 -5.44
CA ASP A 53 -5.53 21.54 -5.98
C ASP A 53 -4.14 20.88 -5.83
N HIS A 54 -4.10 19.60 -5.47
CA HIS A 54 -2.86 18.88 -5.15
C HIS A 54 -2.60 17.76 -6.15
N GLU A 55 -1.32 17.45 -6.37
CA GLU A 55 -0.95 16.30 -7.18
C GLU A 55 -1.53 15.01 -6.57
N LEU A 56 -2.21 14.24 -7.43
CA LEU A 56 -2.80 12.97 -7.03
C LEU A 56 -1.70 11.91 -6.85
N PRO A 57 -1.69 11.20 -5.72
CA PRO A 57 -0.86 10.03 -5.56
C PRO A 57 -1.21 8.96 -6.61
N LYS A 58 -0.22 8.17 -7.04
CA LYS A 58 -0.42 7.13 -8.06
C LYS A 58 -1.53 6.13 -7.72
N TYR A 59 -1.69 5.80 -6.43
CA TYR A 59 -2.74 4.90 -5.97
C TYR A 59 -4.14 5.50 -6.06
N ARG A 60 -4.29 6.84 -6.23
CA ARG A 60 -5.55 7.52 -6.51
C ARG A 60 -5.89 7.56 -8.01
N ILE A 61 -5.07 6.94 -8.85
CA ILE A 61 -5.27 6.86 -10.30
C ILE A 61 -5.50 5.38 -10.63
N SER A 62 -6.66 5.09 -11.23
CA SER A 62 -6.99 3.73 -11.67
C SER A 62 -7.44 3.74 -13.14
N SER A 63 -7.74 2.56 -13.65
CA SER A 63 -8.43 2.38 -14.93
C SER A 63 -9.88 1.98 -14.68
N ALA A 64 -10.79 2.54 -15.48
CA ALA A 64 -12.12 1.99 -15.63
C ALA A 64 -12.07 0.55 -16.16
N VAL A 65 -13.12 -0.23 -15.90
CA VAL A 65 -13.26 -1.59 -16.45
C VAL A 65 -13.65 -1.51 -17.92
N GLU A 66 -14.68 -0.72 -18.20
CA GLU A 66 -15.19 -0.50 -19.54
C GLU A 66 -15.96 0.83 -19.63
N ILE A 67 -16.35 1.20 -20.85
CA ILE A 67 -17.24 2.32 -21.13
C ILE A 67 -18.53 1.74 -21.71
N LYS A 68 -19.65 2.01 -21.06
CA LYS A 68 -20.97 1.59 -21.52
C LYS A 68 -21.74 2.79 -22.08
N ALA A 69 -22.46 2.57 -23.17
CA ALA A 69 -23.30 3.57 -23.78
C ALA A 69 -24.69 3.03 -24.14
N ASN A 70 -25.67 3.93 -24.03
CA ASN A 70 -26.98 3.81 -24.63
C ASN A 70 -26.99 4.72 -25.87
N TYR A 71 -27.29 4.17 -27.04
CA TYR A 71 -27.26 4.94 -28.28
C TYR A 71 -28.33 4.50 -29.27
N ILE A 72 -28.68 5.42 -30.16
CA ILE A 72 -29.66 5.21 -31.23
C ILE A 72 -28.94 5.20 -32.56
N VAL A 73 -29.16 4.17 -33.38
CA VAL A 73 -28.69 4.15 -34.77
C VAL A 73 -29.87 4.45 -35.69
N PRO A 74 -29.84 5.56 -36.45
CA PRO A 74 -30.87 5.84 -37.43
C PRO A 74 -30.78 4.84 -38.59
N GLN A 75 -31.92 4.24 -38.96
CA GLN A 75 -32.05 3.47 -40.20
C GLN A 75 -33.22 4.02 -40.99
N GLY A 76 -32.97 4.73 -42.10
CA GLY A 76 -33.96 5.13 -43.11
C GLY A 76 -35.38 5.40 -42.59
N PHE A 77 -36.18 4.35 -42.45
CA PHE A 77 -37.48 4.35 -41.76
C PHE A 77 -37.41 3.68 -40.36
N GLY A 78 -36.89 4.39 -39.36
CA GLY A 78 -36.83 3.94 -37.97
C GLY A 78 -35.52 4.21 -37.26
N ALA A 79 -35.47 3.79 -36.00
CA ALA A 79 -34.32 3.95 -35.12
C ALA A 79 -34.15 2.69 -34.29
N TRP A 80 -32.94 2.14 -34.25
CA TRP A 80 -32.60 1.03 -33.36
C TRP A 80 -32.00 1.58 -32.08
N THR A 81 -32.56 1.18 -30.94
CA THR A 81 -32.09 1.58 -29.61
C THR A 81 -31.23 0.48 -29.01
N PHE A 82 -29.99 0.81 -28.66
CA PHE A 82 -29.08 -0.09 -27.97
C PHE A 82 -28.85 0.42 -26.55
N SER A 83 -28.96 -0.47 -25.57
CA SER A 83 -28.79 -0.13 -24.15
C SER A 83 -27.68 -0.97 -23.52
N GLY A 84 -26.87 -0.34 -22.67
CA GLY A 84 -25.83 -0.98 -21.86
C GLY A 84 -24.71 -1.61 -22.68
N GLN A 85 -24.49 -1.18 -23.92
CA GLN A 85 -23.49 -1.78 -24.80
C GLN A 85 -22.09 -1.26 -24.48
N SER A 86 -21.11 -2.17 -24.47
CA SER A 86 -19.71 -1.82 -24.30
C SER A 86 -19.21 -1.11 -25.56
N VAL A 87 -18.55 0.04 -25.37
CA VAL A 87 -17.99 0.84 -26.46
C VAL A 87 -16.56 0.38 -26.74
N PRO A 88 -16.20 0.00 -27.98
CA PRO A 88 -14.86 -0.47 -28.32
C PRO A 88 -13.87 0.70 -28.46
N VAL A 89 -13.62 1.41 -27.36
CA VAL A 89 -12.72 2.58 -27.30
C VAL A 89 -11.26 2.25 -27.60
N ALA A 90 -10.89 0.96 -27.61
CA ALA A 90 -9.60 0.49 -28.10
C ALA A 90 -9.33 0.91 -29.57
N ASN A 91 -10.38 1.11 -30.37
CA ASN A 91 -10.28 1.53 -31.76
C ASN A 91 -9.77 2.99 -31.92
N LEU A 92 -9.67 3.75 -30.83
CA LEU A 92 -9.13 5.12 -30.84
C LEU A 92 -7.59 5.17 -30.86
N GLY A 93 -6.92 4.02 -30.67
CA GLY A 93 -5.48 3.90 -30.51
C GLY A 93 -5.04 3.93 -29.04
N LEU A 94 -3.83 3.39 -28.78
CA LEU A 94 -3.34 3.09 -27.42
C LEU A 94 -3.29 4.31 -26.49
N GLU A 95 -2.83 5.45 -27.00
CA GLU A 95 -2.70 6.68 -26.20
C GLU A 95 -4.06 7.20 -25.72
N LYS A 96 -5.01 7.35 -26.66
CA LYS A 96 -6.38 7.80 -26.34
C LYS A 96 -7.15 6.79 -25.51
N TYR A 97 -6.90 5.50 -25.74
CA TYR A 97 -7.46 4.44 -24.92
C TYR A 97 -7.02 4.58 -23.46
N LYS A 98 -5.71 4.74 -23.21
CA LYS A 98 -5.22 4.96 -21.84
C LYS A 98 -5.81 6.21 -21.21
N GLU A 99 -5.86 7.30 -21.98
CA GLU A 99 -6.41 8.58 -21.52
C GLU A 99 -7.88 8.44 -21.09
N ILE A 100 -8.74 7.90 -21.96
CA ILE A 100 -10.18 7.79 -21.67
C ILE A 100 -10.50 6.77 -20.58
N MET A 101 -9.68 5.72 -20.46
CA MET A 101 -9.87 4.70 -19.42
C MET A 101 -9.32 5.15 -18.06
N THR A 102 -8.44 6.15 -18.02
CA THR A 102 -7.90 6.66 -16.76
C THR A 102 -8.99 7.33 -15.93
N VAL A 103 -9.05 6.97 -14.65
CA VAL A 103 -9.94 7.55 -13.64
C VAL A 103 -9.10 8.10 -12.49
N ARG A 104 -9.44 9.32 -12.07
CA ARG A 104 -8.74 10.07 -11.03
C ARG A 104 -9.70 10.31 -9.86
N PHE A 105 -9.32 9.88 -8.66
CA PHE A 105 -10.15 9.96 -7.47
C PHE A 105 -9.74 11.12 -6.57
N TYR A 106 -10.50 12.21 -6.65
CA TYR A 106 -10.25 13.45 -5.91
C TYR A 106 -10.91 13.48 -4.53
N ASP A 107 -11.93 12.66 -4.29
CA ASP A 107 -12.71 12.66 -3.05
C ASP A 107 -11.92 12.20 -1.82
N THR A 108 -12.46 12.51 -0.64
CA THR A 108 -11.91 12.04 0.64
C THR A 108 -12.01 10.53 0.77
N ILE A 109 -11.17 9.94 1.62
CA ILE A 109 -11.19 8.49 1.86
C ILE A 109 -12.54 8.03 2.44
N SER A 110 -13.20 8.87 3.23
CA SER A 110 -14.54 8.59 3.77
C SER A 110 -15.57 8.42 2.66
N ALA A 111 -15.56 9.30 1.64
CA ALA A 111 -16.44 9.19 0.49
C ALA A 111 -16.11 7.93 -0.35
N ILE A 112 -14.82 7.62 -0.51
CA ILE A 112 -14.36 6.41 -1.22
C ILE A 112 -14.81 5.13 -0.50
N ILE A 113 -14.79 5.11 0.84
CA ILE A 113 -15.31 4.00 1.65
C ILE A 113 -16.83 3.88 1.52
N GLU A 114 -17.55 4.99 1.36
CA GLU A 114 -18.98 4.95 1.09
C GLU A 114 -19.25 4.37 -0.31
N PHE A 115 -18.49 4.81 -1.31
CA PHE A 115 -18.56 4.27 -2.66
C PHE A 115 -18.24 2.76 -2.73
N SER A 116 -17.27 2.27 -1.95
CA SER A 116 -16.90 0.85 -1.96
C SER A 116 -17.97 -0.09 -1.38
N LYS A 117 -18.92 0.43 -0.60
CA LYS A 117 -20.00 -0.36 0.01
C LYS A 117 -21.15 -0.68 -0.95
N HIS A 118 -21.19 -0.03 -2.11
CA HIS A 118 -22.21 -0.32 -3.11
C HIS A 118 -21.96 -1.69 -3.74
N PRO A 119 -22.98 -2.59 -3.76
CA PRO A 119 -22.81 -3.95 -4.26
C PRO A 119 -22.70 -4.03 -5.80
N GLU A 120 -23.08 -2.96 -6.50
CA GLU A 120 -23.08 -2.88 -7.96
C GLU A 120 -21.96 -1.96 -8.46
N ASP A 121 -21.60 -2.13 -9.72
CA ASP A 121 -20.60 -1.27 -10.37
C ASP A 121 -21.09 0.19 -10.38
N LEU A 122 -20.20 1.09 -9.96
CA LEU A 122 -20.48 2.51 -9.96
C LEU A 122 -20.23 3.10 -11.35
N CYS A 123 -21.11 4.04 -11.72
CA CYS A 123 -21.05 4.72 -13.00
C CYS A 123 -20.45 6.12 -12.83
N MET A 124 -19.44 6.44 -13.63
CA MET A 124 -18.84 7.77 -13.69
C MET A 124 -19.16 8.42 -15.03
N SER A 125 -19.58 9.69 -15.02
CA SER A 125 -19.84 10.45 -16.24
C SER A 125 -18.55 10.71 -17.01
N LEU A 126 -18.65 10.80 -18.33
CA LEU A 126 -17.55 11.22 -19.19
C LEU A 126 -17.51 12.74 -19.30
N SER A 127 -16.31 13.30 -19.35
CA SER A 127 -16.11 14.71 -19.70
C SER A 127 -16.54 14.98 -21.15
N PRO A 128 -16.83 16.24 -21.52
CA PRO A 128 -17.23 16.59 -22.88
C PRO A 128 -16.23 16.13 -23.95
N TYR A 129 -14.93 16.20 -23.65
CA TYR A 129 -13.89 15.73 -24.57
C TYR A 129 -13.94 14.20 -24.78
N GLU A 130 -14.10 13.44 -23.69
CA GLU A 130 -14.21 11.99 -23.75
C GLU A 130 -15.49 11.54 -24.47
N GLN A 131 -16.59 12.27 -24.32
CA GLN A 131 -17.82 12.02 -25.07
C GLN A 131 -17.59 12.17 -26.59
N VAL A 132 -16.84 13.19 -27.02
CA VAL A 132 -16.44 13.35 -28.43
C VAL A 132 -15.60 12.18 -28.93
N LEU A 133 -14.72 11.63 -28.08
CA LEU A 133 -13.94 10.45 -28.43
C LEU A 133 -14.83 9.22 -28.59
N VAL A 134 -15.78 9.00 -27.69
CA VAL A 134 -16.76 7.90 -27.81
C VAL A 134 -17.62 8.05 -29.07
N GLN A 135 -18.07 9.27 -29.38
CA GLN A 135 -18.85 9.56 -30.58
C GLN A 135 -18.10 9.16 -31.86
N LYS A 136 -16.78 9.39 -31.93
CA LYS A 136 -15.95 8.96 -33.07
C LYS A 136 -15.91 7.44 -33.25
N VAL A 137 -16.02 6.68 -32.17
CA VAL A 137 -16.06 5.21 -32.21
C VAL A 137 -17.41 4.71 -32.68
N LEU A 138 -18.50 5.35 -32.23
CA LEU A 138 -19.87 4.93 -32.54
C LEU A 138 -20.40 5.50 -33.86
N GLY A 139 -19.66 6.40 -34.53
CA GLY A 139 -19.98 6.92 -35.85
C GLY A 139 -21.26 7.75 -35.85
N GLU A 140 -22.22 7.38 -36.70
CA GLU A 140 -23.51 8.07 -36.87
C GLU A 140 -24.54 7.77 -35.77
N ALA A 141 -24.17 6.96 -34.76
CA ALA A 141 -25.06 6.67 -33.64
C ALA A 141 -25.25 7.91 -32.75
N HIS A 142 -26.48 8.18 -32.33
CA HIS A 142 -26.78 9.23 -31.39
C HIS A 142 -26.69 8.71 -29.94
N ILE A 143 -25.69 9.16 -29.19
CA ILE A 143 -25.49 8.76 -27.79
C ILE A 143 -26.55 9.43 -26.91
N GLN A 144 -27.30 8.62 -26.18
CA GLN A 144 -28.25 9.10 -25.16
C GLN A 144 -27.62 9.19 -23.78
N ASN A 145 -26.80 8.21 -23.43
CA ASN A 145 -26.09 8.16 -22.16
C ASN A 145 -24.76 7.41 -22.36
N VAL A 146 -23.70 7.86 -21.72
CA VAL A 146 -22.41 7.19 -21.71
C VAL A 146 -21.75 7.38 -20.36
N HIS A 147 -21.20 6.30 -19.81
CA HIS A 147 -20.53 6.30 -18.51
C HIS A 147 -19.38 5.29 -18.49
N LYS A 148 -18.38 5.58 -17.67
CA LYS A 148 -17.33 4.64 -17.28
C LYS A 148 -17.87 3.74 -16.18
N VAL A 149 -17.55 2.46 -16.26
CA VAL A 149 -17.91 1.46 -15.26
C VAL A 149 -16.72 1.25 -14.32
N LEU A 150 -16.94 1.43 -13.03
CA LEU A 150 -15.96 1.25 -11.97
C LEU A 150 -16.34 0.08 -11.08
N SER A 151 -15.43 -0.89 -10.95
CA SER A 151 -15.63 -2.02 -10.06
C SER A 151 -15.43 -1.59 -8.59
N PRO A 152 -16.23 -2.10 -7.64
CA PRO A 152 -16.02 -1.88 -6.20
C PRO A 152 -14.58 -2.19 -5.74
N SER A 153 -13.93 -3.17 -6.38
CA SER A 153 -12.52 -3.52 -6.12
C SER A 153 -11.52 -2.37 -6.34
N THR A 154 -11.84 -1.43 -7.23
CA THR A 154 -11.01 -0.24 -7.47
C THR A 154 -10.97 0.66 -6.25
N TYR A 155 -12.13 0.86 -5.60
CA TYR A 155 -12.23 1.66 -4.39
C TYR A 155 -11.54 0.96 -3.21
N GLN A 156 -11.71 -0.36 -3.10
CA GLN A 156 -11.04 -1.16 -2.06
C GLN A 156 -9.51 -1.07 -2.17
N THR A 157 -8.98 -1.14 -3.39
CA THR A 157 -7.53 -1.01 -3.62
C THR A 157 -6.99 0.33 -3.11
N ILE A 158 -7.74 1.42 -3.29
CA ILE A 158 -7.36 2.75 -2.77
C ILE A 158 -7.34 2.74 -1.24
N ILE A 159 -8.39 2.18 -0.63
CA ILE A 159 -8.54 2.08 0.83
C ILE A 159 -7.37 1.28 1.43
N ASP A 160 -7.07 0.13 0.85
CA ASP A 160 -5.98 -0.75 1.29
C ASP A 160 -4.61 -0.04 1.17
N ASN A 161 -4.40 0.73 0.10
CA ASN A 161 -3.17 1.51 -0.07
C ASN A 161 -3.01 2.61 0.99
N VAL A 162 -4.09 3.33 1.33
CA VAL A 162 -4.07 4.34 2.38
C VAL A 162 -3.83 3.69 3.74
N GLN A 163 -4.50 2.58 4.02
CA GLN A 163 -4.33 1.82 5.25
C GLN A 163 -2.90 1.28 5.39
N GLY A 164 -2.35 0.67 4.35
CA GLY A 164 -0.98 0.17 4.32
C GLY A 164 0.04 1.27 4.63
N ARG A 165 -0.09 2.45 4.00
CA ARG A 165 0.79 3.60 4.27
C ARG A 165 0.73 4.09 5.71
N ILE A 166 -0.46 4.09 6.32
CA ILE A 166 -0.61 4.48 7.73
C ILE A 166 0.10 3.47 8.62
N ILE A 167 -0.10 2.17 8.36
CA ILE A 167 0.55 1.08 9.11
C ILE A 167 2.06 1.18 8.98
N ASP A 168 2.59 1.26 7.75
CA ASP A 168 4.03 1.34 7.48
C ASP A 168 4.65 2.56 8.16
N MET A 169 4.01 3.73 8.03
CA MET A 169 4.47 4.96 8.67
C MET A 169 4.46 4.84 10.20
N PHE A 170 3.41 4.28 10.78
CA PHE A 170 3.28 4.14 12.23
C PHE A 170 4.23 3.09 12.81
N MET A 171 4.48 2.00 12.08
CA MET A 171 5.51 1.01 12.41
C MET A 171 6.91 1.65 12.34
N ASP A 172 7.25 2.35 11.26
CA ASP A 172 8.54 3.03 11.12
C ASP A 172 8.76 4.08 12.21
N LEU A 173 7.72 4.84 12.56
CA LEU A 173 7.78 5.78 13.69
C LEU A 173 8.01 5.05 15.00
N ASN A 174 7.30 3.95 15.26
CA ASN A 174 7.46 3.16 16.49
C ASN A 174 8.87 2.55 16.60
N GLU A 175 9.40 2.03 15.50
CA GLU A 175 10.71 1.38 15.46
C GLU A 175 11.89 2.35 15.49
N ARG A 176 11.79 3.54 14.88
CA ARG A 176 12.92 4.47 14.76
C ARG A 176 12.88 5.62 15.76
N VAL A 177 11.70 6.13 16.07
CA VAL A 177 11.54 7.34 16.87
C VAL A 177 11.18 7.03 18.32
N PHE A 178 10.45 5.95 18.57
CA PHE A 178 9.94 5.60 19.90
C PHE A 178 10.61 4.37 20.56
N SER A 179 11.60 3.77 19.90
CA SER A 179 12.41 2.66 20.43
C SER A 179 13.64 3.14 21.19
N GLU A 180 14.25 4.24 20.75
CA GLU A 180 15.28 4.97 21.47
C GLU A 180 14.60 5.93 22.45
N GLU A 181 15.20 6.20 23.61
CA GLU A 181 14.74 7.25 24.55
C GLU A 181 14.96 8.67 23.97
N LEU A 182 14.51 8.89 22.74
CA LEU A 182 14.59 10.17 22.04
C LEU A 182 13.51 11.10 22.60
N ASP A 183 13.94 12.22 23.16
CA ASP A 183 13.04 13.33 23.43
C ASP A 183 12.49 13.85 22.08
N LEU A 184 11.18 13.71 21.88
CA LEU A 184 10.46 14.16 20.67
C LEU A 184 10.62 15.65 20.38
N LYS A 185 11.10 16.43 21.36
CA LYS A 185 11.41 17.86 21.20
C LYS A 185 12.80 18.12 20.62
N SER A 186 13.67 17.12 20.56
CA SER A 186 15.01 17.24 20.00
C SER A 186 14.98 17.42 18.48
N ASN A 187 15.95 18.16 17.95
CA ASN A 187 16.07 18.41 16.51
C ASN A 187 16.44 17.14 15.71
N SER A 188 17.03 16.12 16.35
CA SER A 188 17.30 14.80 15.74
C SER A 188 16.00 14.02 15.52
N ALA A 189 15.15 13.92 16.55
CA ALA A 189 13.86 13.25 16.45
C ALA A 189 12.96 13.89 15.38
N LYS A 190 12.92 15.23 15.29
CA LYS A 190 12.15 15.92 14.24
C LYS A 190 12.64 15.60 12.82
N LYS A 191 13.96 15.48 12.62
CA LYS A 191 14.52 15.12 11.31
C LYS A 191 14.20 13.68 10.93
N GLU A 192 14.27 12.75 11.89
CA GLU A 192 13.92 11.34 11.66
C GLU A 192 12.43 11.16 11.40
N ILE A 193 11.56 11.84 12.17
CA ILE A 193 10.11 11.90 11.92
C ILE A 193 9.85 12.40 10.50
N HIS A 194 10.45 13.52 10.10
CA HIS A 194 10.29 14.09 8.76
C HIS A 194 10.78 13.13 7.66
N GLN A 195 11.87 12.39 7.91
CA GLN A 195 12.42 11.42 6.97
C GLN A 195 11.51 10.20 6.83
N VAL A 196 11.00 9.64 7.93
CA VAL A 196 10.02 8.53 7.92
C VAL A 196 8.76 8.94 7.18
N ILE A 197 8.23 10.13 7.47
CA ILE A 197 7.04 10.68 6.82
C ILE A 197 7.28 10.88 5.32
N THR A 198 8.42 11.46 4.95
CA THR A 198 8.76 11.69 3.55
C THR A 198 8.90 10.39 2.78
N ASN A 199 9.54 9.38 3.37
CA ASN A 199 9.66 8.07 2.74
C ASN A 199 8.28 7.42 2.56
N ASN A 200 7.42 7.41 3.58
CA ASN A 200 6.13 6.74 3.49
C ASN A 200 5.09 7.47 2.61
N ILE A 201 5.16 8.80 2.50
CA ILE A 201 4.26 9.60 1.65
C ILE A 201 4.77 9.65 0.20
N THR A 202 6.08 9.82 -0.02
CA THR A 202 6.66 10.03 -1.36
C THR A 202 7.13 8.73 -2.02
N ALA A 203 7.51 7.70 -1.26
CA ALA A 203 7.82 6.40 -1.84
C ALA A 203 6.51 5.70 -2.27
N GLY A 204 6.07 6.02 -3.48
CA GLY A 204 5.34 5.11 -4.35
C GLY A 204 6.27 4.18 -5.12
N ILE A 205 7.47 3.90 -4.59
CA ILE A 205 8.44 2.97 -5.18
C ILE A 205 8.68 1.86 -4.17
N VAL A 206 7.80 0.85 -4.19
CA VAL A 206 8.22 -0.49 -3.79
C VAL A 206 9.03 -1.01 -4.96
N GLN A 207 10.36 -0.98 -4.85
CA GLN A 207 11.22 -1.59 -5.85
C GLN A 207 11.15 -3.11 -5.68
N THR A 208 10.30 -3.76 -6.48
CA THR A 208 10.22 -5.22 -6.61
C THR A 208 11.17 -5.74 -7.69
N GLY A 209 12.43 -5.27 -7.73
CA GLY A 209 13.46 -5.81 -8.63
C GLY A 209 14.67 -4.90 -8.83
N PRO A 210 15.85 -5.44 -9.21
CA PRO A 210 17.07 -4.65 -9.36
C PRO A 210 17.01 -3.76 -10.62
N GLY A 211 17.20 -2.45 -10.42
CA GLY A 211 17.25 -1.44 -11.48
C GLY A 211 17.56 -0.06 -10.91
N THR A 212 18.25 0.78 -11.68
CA THR A 212 18.63 2.14 -11.29
C THR A 212 17.56 3.13 -11.75
N ILE A 213 17.12 4.05 -10.87
CA ILE A 213 16.28 5.18 -11.25
C ILE A 213 17.11 6.46 -11.10
N GLU A 214 17.33 7.15 -12.21
CA GLU A 214 17.74 8.56 -12.17
C GLU A 214 16.50 9.40 -11.82
N ALA A 215 16.44 9.86 -10.57
CA ALA A 215 15.48 10.86 -10.12
C ALA A 215 16.20 12.21 -10.02
N ASN A 216 15.91 13.10 -10.96
CA ASN A 216 16.41 14.47 -10.93
C ASN A 216 15.99 15.15 -9.61
N ASN A 217 16.99 15.46 -8.77
CA ASN A 217 16.91 16.21 -7.51
C ASN A 217 16.59 15.44 -6.21
N ALA A 218 17.02 14.18 -6.07
CA ALA A 218 17.20 13.60 -4.73
C ALA A 218 18.54 12.86 -4.62
N THR A 219 19.41 13.31 -3.72
CA THR A 219 20.58 12.52 -3.31
C THR A 219 20.08 11.37 -2.45
N ILE A 220 19.75 10.24 -3.07
CA ILE A 220 19.56 8.98 -2.35
C ILE A 220 20.95 8.52 -1.94
N ALA A 221 21.29 8.70 -0.66
CA ALA A 221 22.34 7.91 -0.05
C ALA A 221 21.82 6.46 0.02
N ALA A 222 21.96 5.72 -1.07
CA ALA A 222 21.67 4.31 -1.12
C ALA A 222 22.66 3.62 -0.19
N LYS A 223 22.21 3.24 1.02
CA LYS A 223 22.77 2.05 1.64
C LYS A 223 22.38 0.92 0.71
N ILE A 224 23.33 0.48 -0.11
CA ILE A 224 23.24 -0.77 -0.83
C ILE A 224 22.93 -1.81 0.25
N GLU A 225 21.69 -2.31 0.32
CA GLU A 225 21.40 -3.49 1.13
C GLU A 225 22.19 -4.63 0.49
N GLN A 226 23.39 -4.89 1.02
CA GLN A 226 24.22 -5.97 0.55
C GLN A 226 23.48 -7.27 0.88
N SER A 227 23.22 -8.06 -0.16
CA SER A 227 22.83 -9.46 0.00
C SER A 227 23.84 -10.13 0.94
N PRO A 228 23.41 -10.98 1.88
CA PRO A 228 24.34 -11.67 2.76
C PRO A 228 25.31 -12.53 1.93
N SER A 229 26.55 -12.65 2.37
CA SER A 229 27.52 -13.54 1.72
C SER A 229 27.07 -15.00 1.81
N ALA A 230 27.61 -15.88 0.95
CA ALA A 230 27.31 -17.31 0.98
C ALA A 230 27.59 -17.95 2.37
N ASP A 231 28.63 -17.49 3.06
CA ASP A 231 28.95 -17.93 4.43
C ASP A 231 27.90 -17.51 5.45
N VAL A 232 27.34 -16.29 5.31
CA VAL A 232 26.25 -15.81 6.16
C VAL A 232 24.96 -16.58 5.88
N ILE A 233 24.66 -16.87 4.61
CA ILE A 233 23.50 -17.68 4.21
C ILE A 233 23.59 -19.10 4.80
N ALA A 234 24.78 -19.71 4.82
CA ALA A 234 24.99 -21.02 5.43
C ALA A 234 24.73 -20.99 6.95
N LYS A 235 25.22 -19.96 7.64
CA LYS A 235 24.98 -19.76 9.09
C LYS A 235 23.50 -19.53 9.39
N LEU A 236 22.80 -18.74 8.58
CA LEU A 236 21.36 -18.49 8.77
C LEU A 236 20.51 -19.73 8.53
N ASN A 237 20.87 -20.55 7.53
CA ASN A 237 20.23 -21.86 7.35
C ASN A 237 20.43 -22.77 8.57
N SER A 238 21.65 -22.84 9.11
CA SER A 238 21.91 -23.63 10.33
C SER A 238 21.12 -23.13 11.55
N LEU A 239 20.93 -21.81 11.69
CA LEU A 239 20.10 -21.26 12.77
C LEU A 239 18.61 -21.58 12.56
N ALA A 240 18.13 -21.55 11.32
CA ALA A 240 16.76 -21.96 11.01
C ALA A 240 16.53 -23.46 11.29
N ASP A 241 17.52 -24.33 11.00
CA ASP A 241 17.49 -25.76 11.35
C ASP A 241 17.43 -25.97 12.87
N GLU A 242 18.23 -25.20 13.62
CA GLU A 242 18.26 -25.28 15.07
C GLU A 242 16.96 -24.81 15.72
N ILE A 243 16.38 -23.70 15.23
CA ILE A 243 15.08 -23.19 15.68
C ILE A 243 13.97 -24.21 15.39
N GLU A 244 13.98 -24.81 14.20
CA GLU A 244 13.00 -25.82 13.81
C GLU A 244 13.07 -27.05 14.74
N ARG A 245 14.28 -27.51 15.08
CA ARG A 245 14.47 -28.62 16.02
C ARG A 245 13.97 -28.27 17.43
N VAL A 246 14.38 -27.11 17.95
CA VAL A 246 13.97 -26.64 19.29
C VAL A 246 12.45 -26.50 19.40
N ALA A 247 11.78 -26.07 18.32
CA ALA A 247 10.33 -25.95 18.29
C ALA A 247 9.61 -27.30 18.16
N LYS A 248 10.18 -28.26 17.43
CA LYS A 248 9.64 -29.63 17.32
C LYS A 248 9.78 -30.42 18.62
N ASP A 249 10.87 -30.24 19.35
CA ASP A 249 11.12 -30.93 20.62
C ASP A 249 10.21 -30.43 21.77
N ALA A 250 9.48 -29.32 21.56
CA ALA A 250 8.67 -28.64 22.57
C ALA A 250 7.14 -28.87 22.48
N ASP A 251 6.67 -29.74 21.56
CA ASP A 251 5.31 -30.29 21.32
C ASP A 251 4.18 -29.74 22.25
N GLU A 252 3.16 -28.96 21.86
CA GLU A 252 2.21 -29.04 20.73
C GLU A 252 1.84 -27.61 20.25
N GLU A 253 2.60 -26.94 19.37
CA GLU A 253 2.12 -25.79 18.55
C GLU A 253 3.21 -25.29 17.57
N PHE A 254 3.85 -26.24 16.85
CA PHE A 254 4.77 -25.92 15.76
C PHE A 254 4.13 -24.99 14.69
N SER A 255 2.80 -24.89 14.65
CA SER A 255 2.02 -24.03 13.74
C SER A 255 2.36 -22.54 13.86
N GLY A 256 2.73 -22.05 15.05
CA GLY A 256 2.92 -20.62 15.33
C GLY A 256 4.17 -20.00 14.70
N ILE A 257 5.19 -20.83 14.37
CA ILE A 257 6.44 -20.37 13.73
C ILE A 257 6.72 -21.05 12.39
N SER A 258 5.92 -22.05 12.00
CA SER A 258 6.11 -22.83 10.77
C SER A 258 6.13 -21.94 9.53
N ARG A 259 5.22 -20.95 9.49
CA ARG A 259 5.07 -20.06 8.34
C ARG A 259 6.30 -19.16 8.18
N GLU A 260 6.77 -18.61 9.29
CA GLU A 260 7.94 -17.75 9.34
C GLU A 260 9.20 -18.52 8.97
N LEU A 261 9.34 -19.78 9.40
CA LEU A 261 10.43 -20.67 8.97
C LEU A 261 10.39 -20.93 7.46
N ILE A 262 9.21 -21.17 6.89
CA ILE A 262 9.05 -21.35 5.43
C ILE A 262 9.43 -20.08 4.67
N ASP A 263 9.00 -18.91 5.14
CA ASP A 263 9.32 -17.63 4.51
C ASP A 263 10.83 -17.33 4.57
N ILE A 264 11.49 -17.64 5.69
CA ILE A 264 12.95 -17.53 5.83
C ILE A 264 13.67 -18.45 4.83
N ARG A 265 13.26 -19.72 4.74
CA ARG A 265 13.90 -20.68 3.81
C ARG A 265 13.71 -20.29 2.35
N THR A 266 12.51 -19.84 2.00
CA THR A 266 12.19 -19.38 0.66
C THR A 266 13.07 -18.19 0.28
N GLU A 267 13.25 -17.23 1.19
CA GLU A 267 14.13 -16.09 0.97
C GLU A 267 15.62 -16.49 0.88
N LEU A 268 16.11 -17.36 1.78
CA LEU A 268 17.48 -17.85 1.77
C LEU A 268 17.83 -18.66 0.51
N SER A 269 16.83 -19.23 -0.18
CA SER A 269 17.00 -19.98 -1.43
C SER A 269 17.14 -19.10 -2.68
N LYS A 270 16.88 -17.79 -2.58
CA LYS A 270 16.97 -16.86 -3.72
C LYS A 270 18.42 -16.61 -4.09
N SER A 271 18.66 -16.27 -5.36
CA SER A 271 20.00 -15.92 -5.87
C SER A 271 20.60 -14.66 -5.21
N GLN A 272 19.74 -13.77 -4.70
CA GLN A 272 20.09 -12.62 -3.88
C GLN A 272 19.07 -12.45 -2.75
N PRO A 273 19.29 -13.09 -1.58
CA PRO A 273 18.40 -12.96 -0.43
C PRO A 273 18.39 -11.54 0.13
N ASN A 274 17.20 -11.07 0.49
CA ASN A 274 17.01 -9.74 1.07
C ASN A 274 17.28 -9.76 2.59
N SER A 275 18.36 -9.07 3.02
CA SER A 275 18.77 -8.97 4.43
C SER A 275 17.71 -8.31 5.32
N SER A 276 16.97 -7.30 4.84
CA SER A 276 15.94 -6.63 5.62
C SER A 276 14.69 -7.49 5.79
N PHE A 277 14.30 -8.26 4.77
CA PHE A 277 13.26 -9.28 4.88
C PHE A 277 13.67 -10.38 5.87
N LEU A 278 14.88 -10.93 5.76
CA LEU A 278 15.38 -11.95 6.68
C LEU A 278 15.37 -11.47 8.14
N LYS A 279 15.82 -10.24 8.42
CA LYS A 279 15.74 -9.66 9.78
C LYS A 279 14.31 -9.61 10.30
N LYS A 280 13.35 -9.20 9.46
CA LYS A 280 11.93 -9.14 9.84
C LYS A 280 11.38 -10.54 10.12
N SER A 281 11.64 -11.51 9.24
CA SER A 281 11.14 -12.87 9.40
C SER A 281 11.77 -13.59 10.60
N PHE A 282 13.06 -13.39 10.88
CA PHE A 282 13.68 -13.91 12.11
C PHE A 282 13.08 -13.28 13.38
N LYS A 283 12.79 -11.98 13.38
CA LYS A 283 12.07 -11.33 14.51
C LYS A 283 10.65 -11.87 14.67
N ALA A 284 9.96 -12.23 13.60
CA ALA A 284 8.61 -12.79 13.69
C ALA A 284 8.58 -14.11 14.49
N LEU A 285 9.66 -14.90 14.44
CA LEU A 285 9.79 -16.15 15.19
C LEU A 285 9.70 -15.96 16.72
N THR A 286 10.10 -14.80 17.26
CA THR A 286 10.00 -14.56 18.71
C THR A 286 8.56 -14.38 19.19
N TRP A 287 7.67 -13.98 18.28
CA TRP A 287 6.25 -13.78 18.58
C TRP A 287 5.45 -15.08 18.46
N GLY A 288 5.82 -15.96 17.53
CA GLY A 288 5.20 -17.27 17.37
C GLY A 288 5.72 -18.34 18.34
N ALA A 289 6.84 -18.10 19.03
CA ALA A 289 7.43 -19.06 19.96
C ALA A 289 6.61 -19.23 21.26
N THR A 290 6.40 -20.47 21.66
CA THR A 290 5.71 -20.81 22.92
C THR A 290 6.59 -20.53 24.14
N VAL A 291 5.97 -20.36 25.31
CA VAL A 291 6.67 -19.97 26.57
C VAL A 291 7.82 -20.92 26.93
N SER A 292 7.73 -22.21 26.56
CA SER A 292 8.74 -23.24 26.87
C SER A 292 10.03 -23.10 26.04
N CYS A 293 9.96 -22.58 24.81
CA CYS A 293 11.12 -22.45 23.90
C CYS A 293 11.50 -21.01 23.57
N LYS A 294 10.70 -20.03 24.03
CA LYS A 294 10.84 -18.61 23.70
C LYS A 294 12.22 -18.03 23.98
N SER A 295 12.79 -18.27 25.16
CA SER A 295 14.12 -17.73 25.52
C SER A 295 15.22 -18.25 24.61
N THR A 296 15.18 -19.55 24.27
CA THR A 296 16.14 -20.19 23.37
C THR A 296 15.99 -19.65 21.94
N ILE A 297 14.77 -19.49 21.44
CA ILE A 297 14.51 -18.93 20.11
C ILE A 297 14.93 -17.46 20.04
N GLU A 298 14.69 -16.65 21.08
CA GLU A 298 15.13 -15.25 21.16
C GLU A 298 16.66 -15.13 21.07
N GLU A 299 17.42 -16.02 21.72
CA GLU A 299 18.89 -16.04 21.61
C GLU A 299 19.36 -16.42 20.19
N LEU A 300 18.73 -17.39 19.54
CA LEU A 300 19.05 -17.81 18.18
C LEU A 300 18.70 -16.72 17.15
N VAL A 301 17.56 -16.04 17.34
CA VAL A 301 17.14 -14.90 16.52
C VAL A 301 18.10 -13.73 16.69
N LYS A 302 18.57 -13.45 17.91
CA LYS A 302 19.57 -12.40 18.15
C LYS A 302 20.86 -12.66 17.37
N LYS A 303 21.37 -13.90 17.38
CA LYS A 303 22.54 -14.30 16.58
C LYS A 303 22.28 -14.15 15.07
N ALA A 304 21.08 -14.49 14.59
CA ALA A 304 20.72 -14.31 13.18
C ALA A 304 20.73 -12.83 12.76
N ILE A 305 20.22 -11.94 13.62
CA ILE A 305 20.20 -10.49 13.37
C ILE A 305 21.62 -9.91 13.39
N GLU A 306 22.50 -10.39 14.28
CA GLU A 306 23.91 -10.01 14.33
C GLU A 306 24.64 -10.40 13.02
N TYR A 307 24.36 -11.57 12.45
CA TYR A 307 24.94 -11.96 11.15
C TYR A 307 24.42 -11.17 9.95
N LEU A 308 23.25 -10.54 10.07
CA LEU A 308 22.63 -9.74 9.03
C LEU A 308 22.93 -8.24 9.15
N SER A 309 23.67 -7.82 10.18
CA SER A 309 24.00 -6.42 10.48
C SER A 309 25.37 -6.02 9.96
#